data_AF-A0A3D0QZQ2-F1
#
_entry.id   AF-A0A3D0QZQ2-F1
#
_cell.length_a   1.000
_cell.length_b   1.000
_cell.length_c   1.000
_cell.angle_alpha   90.00
_cell.angle_beta   90.00
_cell.angle_gamma   90.00
#
_symmetry.space_group_name_H-M   'P 1'
#
loop_
_entity.id
_entity.type
_entity.pdbx_description
1 polymer ?
#
loop_
_entity_poly.entity_id
_entity_poly.type
_entity_poly.pdbx_seq_one_letter_code
_entity_poly.pdbx_strand_id
1 'polypeptide(L)'
;MKNCQRPGCPGSYEDFGSGELYCDTCGLAPVVSADGRVGSPATGVAVPGRRSGSGSSSRGSGRSSSRASARSSPSRRSVSGRLSGGATARQVSVRSSRSATTASGRNSLGAGLVTVPDVPRFEPHTAVLENPEVPERKRFCSRGDCGARVGRARGGRAGRTEGFCTECGHPYSFVPKLRTGDIVHGQYEVTGCLAHGGLGWVYLAVDRAVSDRWVVLKGLLDTGDEDALAA
;
A
#
# COMPACT_ATOMS: atom_id res chain seq x y z
N MET A 1 41.96 2.54 -21.08
CA MET A 1 41.12 2.64 -19.86
C MET A 1 41.34 4.00 -19.21
N LYS A 2 40.31 4.60 -18.58
CA LYS A 2 40.44 5.84 -17.79
C LYS A 2 40.29 5.50 -16.30
N ASN A 3 41.13 6.01 -15.42
CA ASN A 3 41.05 5.69 -13.98
C ASN A 3 39.92 6.48 -13.31
N CYS A 4 39.36 5.94 -12.22
CA CYS A 4 38.33 6.59 -11.43
C CYS A 4 38.84 7.92 -10.86
N GLN A 5 38.09 9.01 -11.05
CA GLN A 5 38.48 10.35 -10.56
C GLN A 5 38.16 10.57 -9.07
N ARG A 6 37.66 9.54 -8.37
CA ARG A 6 37.14 9.65 -7.00
C ARG A 6 38.23 9.34 -5.98
N PRO A 7 38.46 10.18 -4.95
CA PRO A 7 39.52 9.94 -3.97
C PRO A 7 39.29 8.61 -3.25
N GLY A 8 40.33 7.77 -3.24
CA GLY A 8 40.30 6.44 -2.60
C GLY A 8 39.71 5.30 -3.45
N CYS A 9 39.31 5.54 -4.70
CA CYS A 9 38.85 4.47 -5.60
C CYS A 9 39.97 4.02 -6.56
N PRO A 10 40.47 2.77 -6.49
CA PRO A 10 41.50 2.25 -7.40
C PRO A 10 40.97 1.81 -8.78
N GLY A 11 39.65 1.88 -8.98
CA GLY A 11 38.98 1.33 -10.15
C GLY A 11 39.18 2.11 -11.45
N SER A 12 38.72 1.51 -12.55
CA SER A 12 38.75 2.08 -13.90
C SER A 12 37.34 2.22 -14.50
N TYR A 13 37.18 3.14 -15.44
CA TYR A 13 35.96 3.37 -16.19
C TYR A 13 35.89 2.46 -17.42
N GLU A 14 34.85 1.64 -17.47
CA GLU A 14 34.51 0.75 -18.58
C GLU A 14 33.12 1.11 -19.16
N ASP A 15 32.91 0.82 -20.44
CA ASP A 15 31.62 0.95 -21.12
C ASP A 15 30.87 -0.39 -21.02
N PHE A 16 29.68 -0.37 -20.43
CA PHE A 16 28.87 -1.57 -20.21
C PHE A 16 27.86 -1.83 -21.34
N GLY A 17 28.06 -1.21 -22.51
CA GLY A 17 27.30 -1.47 -23.74
C GLY A 17 26.16 -0.48 -23.99
N SER A 18 26.03 0.56 -23.17
CA SER A 18 25.09 1.68 -23.37
C SER A 18 25.75 2.94 -23.93
N GLY A 19 27.08 2.96 -24.10
CA GLY A 19 27.84 4.17 -24.44
C GLY A 19 28.10 5.08 -23.23
N GLU A 20 27.70 4.66 -22.04
CA GLU A 20 27.95 5.35 -20.78
C GLU A 20 29.05 4.63 -19.98
N LEU A 21 30.05 5.40 -19.53
CA LEU A 21 31.18 4.85 -18.79
C LEU A 21 30.90 4.81 -17.29
N TYR A 22 31.08 3.65 -16.67
CA TYR A 22 30.94 3.45 -15.22
C TYR A 22 32.21 2.86 -14.63
N CYS A 23 32.50 3.19 -13.37
CA CYS A 23 33.66 2.62 -12.69
C CYS A 23 33.41 1.18 -12.22
N ASP A 24 34.28 0.26 -12.62
CA ASP A 24 34.29 -1.17 -12.25
C ASP A 24 34.17 -1.44 -10.74
N THR A 25 34.74 -0.56 -9.91
CA THR A 25 34.93 -0.76 -8.47
C THR A 25 33.88 -0.03 -7.63
N CYS A 26 33.49 1.19 -8.02
CA CYS A 26 32.53 2.00 -7.26
C CYS A 26 31.18 2.22 -7.95
N GLY A 27 30.98 1.71 -9.17
CA GLY A 27 29.72 1.75 -9.90
C GLY A 27 29.25 3.13 -10.34
N LEU A 28 30.11 4.15 -10.24
CA LEU A 28 29.74 5.56 -10.46
C LEU A 28 30.28 6.06 -11.80
N ALA A 29 29.49 6.88 -12.48
CA ALA A 29 29.88 7.59 -13.70
C ALA A 29 31.00 8.62 -13.44
N PRO A 30 31.76 9.04 -14.48
CA PRO A 30 32.74 10.12 -14.36
C PRO A 30 32.06 11.46 -14.03
N VAL A 31 32.75 12.29 -13.24
CA VAL A 31 32.22 13.60 -12.79
C VAL A 31 32.13 14.60 -13.96
N VAL A 32 32.92 14.36 -15.02
CA VAL A 32 32.80 15.01 -16.32
C VAL A 32 32.70 13.93 -17.40
N SER A 33 31.62 13.93 -18.17
CA SER A 33 31.52 13.10 -19.38
C SER A 33 32.61 13.51 -20.38
N ALA A 34 33.06 12.58 -21.22
CA ALA A 34 34.12 12.84 -22.20
C ALA A 34 33.77 14.02 -23.14
N ASP A 35 32.48 14.23 -23.42
CA ASP A 35 31.93 15.28 -24.28
C ASP A 35 31.64 16.61 -23.55
N GLY A 36 32.25 16.83 -22.38
CA GLY A 36 32.32 18.17 -21.75
C GLY A 36 31.02 18.72 -21.16
N ARG A 37 30.00 17.88 -20.94
CA ARG A 37 28.81 18.27 -20.17
C ARG A 37 29.05 18.10 -18.66
N VAL A 38 28.89 19.19 -17.92
CA VAL A 38 29.05 19.24 -16.47
C VAL A 38 27.81 18.61 -15.81
N GLY A 39 27.98 17.44 -15.19
CA GLY A 39 27.00 16.91 -14.25
C GLY A 39 27.11 17.65 -12.92
N SER A 40 25.98 18.07 -12.34
CA SER A 40 25.98 18.78 -11.05
C SER A 40 26.60 17.92 -9.95
N PRO A 41 27.57 18.43 -9.17
CA PRO A 41 28.14 17.68 -8.05
C PRO A 41 27.10 17.55 -6.92
N ALA A 42 26.78 16.32 -6.55
CA ALA A 42 25.98 16.03 -5.37
C ALA A 42 26.83 16.20 -4.09
N THR A 43 26.94 17.45 -3.63
CA THR A 43 27.53 17.80 -2.32
C THR A 43 26.53 18.60 -1.50
N GLY A 44 25.96 17.96 -0.47
CA GLY A 44 25.06 18.62 0.46
C GLY A 44 25.82 19.35 1.57
N VAL A 45 25.58 20.66 1.71
CA VAL A 45 25.85 21.48 2.91
C VAL A 45 24.72 22.51 3.01
N ALA A 46 24.24 22.80 4.22
CA ALA A 46 23.06 23.64 4.47
C ALA A 46 23.40 25.14 4.70
N VAL A 47 22.41 26.03 4.51
CA VAL A 47 22.14 27.27 5.29
C VAL A 47 20.84 27.94 4.78
N PRO A 48 19.99 28.54 5.64
CA PRO A 48 18.76 29.21 5.20
C PRO A 48 18.95 30.70 4.84
N GLY A 49 18.33 31.15 3.75
CA GLY A 49 18.32 32.55 3.30
C GLY A 49 16.91 33.10 3.03
N ARG A 50 16.60 34.31 3.50
CA ARG A 50 15.31 35.00 3.34
C ARG A 50 15.40 36.14 2.29
N ARG A 51 14.23 36.56 1.78
CA ARG A 51 13.92 37.81 1.01
C ARG A 51 14.41 37.83 -0.46
N SER A 52 13.85 38.63 -1.39
CA SER A 52 12.51 39.26 -1.55
C SER A 52 12.43 39.97 -2.92
N GLY A 53 11.26 39.98 -3.57
CA GLY A 53 10.90 40.89 -4.68
C GLY A 53 11.39 40.48 -6.09
N SER A 54 10.83 41.02 -7.19
CA SER A 54 9.60 41.81 -7.36
C SER A 54 9.28 42.09 -8.85
N GLY A 55 7.99 42.10 -9.23
CA GLY A 55 7.45 42.72 -10.46
C GLY A 55 7.38 41.83 -11.72
N SER A 56 6.45 42.04 -12.67
CA SER A 56 5.24 42.89 -12.67
C SER A 56 4.32 42.62 -13.89
N SER A 57 3.00 42.44 -13.65
CA SER A 57 1.81 42.87 -14.45
C SER A 57 1.79 42.71 -16.00
N SER A 58 0.75 42.16 -16.65
CA SER A 58 -0.61 42.73 -16.86
C SER A 58 -1.27 42.12 -18.15
N ARG A 59 -2.55 42.24 -18.57
CA ARG A 59 -3.81 42.91 -18.15
C ARG A 59 -5.05 42.01 -18.49
N GLY A 60 -6.11 42.03 -17.68
CA GLY A 60 -7.54 42.00 -18.11
C GLY A 60 -8.15 40.69 -18.66
N SER A 61 -9.47 40.44 -18.65
CA SER A 61 -10.67 41.13 -18.09
C SER A 61 -11.73 40.03 -17.86
N GLY A 62 -12.50 39.94 -16.79
CA GLY A 62 -13.51 40.91 -16.32
C GLY A 62 -14.93 40.47 -16.71
N ARG A 63 -15.70 39.86 -15.79
CA ARG A 63 -17.18 39.84 -15.79
C ARG A 63 -17.75 39.42 -14.44
N SER A 64 -18.96 39.87 -14.16
CA SER A 64 -19.51 40.05 -12.81
C SER A 64 -20.84 39.30 -12.62
N SER A 65 -21.13 38.89 -11.38
CA SER A 65 -22.40 39.22 -10.71
C SER A 65 -22.42 38.71 -9.27
N SER A 66 -22.83 39.58 -8.36
CA SER A 66 -23.24 39.24 -7.00
C SER A 66 -24.76 39.14 -6.94
N ARG A 67 -25.28 38.27 -6.06
CA ARG A 67 -26.49 38.49 -5.26
C ARG A 67 -26.64 37.37 -4.22
N ALA A 68 -27.24 37.72 -3.10
CA ALA A 68 -27.32 36.89 -1.90
C ALA A 68 -28.77 36.61 -1.50
N SER A 69 -28.92 35.75 -0.48
CA SER A 69 -30.00 35.74 0.52
C SER A 69 -31.21 34.80 0.35
N ALA A 70 -31.77 34.46 1.53
CA ALA A 70 -32.95 33.63 1.87
C ALA A 70 -32.79 32.11 1.66
N ARG A 71 -32.79 31.23 2.69
CA ARG A 71 -33.60 31.02 3.92
C ARG A 71 -35.03 30.45 3.71
N SER A 72 -35.20 29.15 4.00
CA SER A 72 -36.32 28.48 4.73
C SER A 72 -36.31 26.97 4.36
N SER A 73 -35.96 26.06 5.27
CA SER A 73 -36.76 25.42 6.35
C SER A 73 -37.58 24.18 5.89
N PRO A 74 -37.73 23.14 6.76
CA PRO A 74 -37.90 21.76 6.30
C PRO A 74 -39.35 21.26 6.27
N SER A 75 -39.62 20.26 5.41
CA SER A 75 -40.90 19.54 5.36
C SER A 75 -40.82 18.18 6.05
N ARG A 76 -41.80 17.89 6.91
CA ARG A 76 -41.97 16.61 7.60
C ARG A 76 -42.98 15.76 6.83
N ARG A 77 -42.77 14.44 6.73
CA ARG A 77 -43.86 13.48 6.46
C ARG A 77 -43.79 12.29 7.41
N SER A 78 -44.56 12.39 8.49
CA SER A 78 -44.96 11.24 9.29
C SER A 78 -46.00 10.41 8.53
N VAL A 79 -46.00 9.10 8.70
CA VAL A 79 -47.09 8.22 8.23
C VAL A 79 -47.53 7.34 9.39
N SER A 80 -48.74 7.61 9.89
CA SER A 80 -49.46 6.74 10.84
C SER A 80 -50.82 6.42 10.24
N GLY A 81 -50.98 5.20 9.73
CA GLY A 81 -52.25 4.69 9.23
C GLY A 81 -52.82 3.65 10.20
N ARG A 82 -53.75 4.06 11.06
CA ARG A 82 -54.63 3.14 11.80
C ARG A 82 -55.94 3.04 11.05
N LEU A 83 -56.38 1.83 10.73
CA LEU A 83 -57.76 1.54 10.31
C LEU A 83 -58.26 0.34 11.11
N SER A 84 -59.39 0.54 11.80
CA SER A 84 -60.13 -0.50 12.51
C SER A 84 -61.34 -0.90 11.68
N GLY A 85 -61.67 -2.19 11.56
CA GLY A 85 -62.91 -2.60 10.92
C GLY A 85 -63.15 -4.11 10.80
N GLY A 86 -64.26 -4.56 11.38
CA GLY A 86 -65.13 -5.60 10.83
C GLY A 86 -64.64 -7.06 10.78
N ALA A 87 -65.20 -7.91 11.63
CA ALA A 87 -65.01 -9.35 11.55
C ALA A 87 -65.88 -9.99 10.44
N THR A 88 -65.30 -10.92 9.67
CA THR A 88 -66.01 -12.11 9.15
C THR A 88 -65.03 -13.29 9.10
N ALA A 89 -65.52 -14.49 9.44
CA ALA A 89 -64.68 -15.68 9.58
C ALA A 89 -64.40 -16.34 8.23
N ARG A 90 -63.13 -16.67 7.96
CA ARG A 90 -62.73 -17.80 7.10
C ARG A 90 -61.53 -18.51 7.73
N GLN A 91 -61.78 -19.65 8.36
CA GLN A 91 -60.74 -20.58 8.75
C GLN A 91 -60.17 -21.24 7.49
N VAL A 92 -58.87 -21.10 7.26
CA VAL A 92 -58.11 -21.92 6.31
C VAL A 92 -56.96 -22.58 7.06
N SER A 93 -57.27 -23.75 7.61
CA SER A 93 -56.32 -24.61 8.33
C SER A 93 -55.37 -25.29 7.34
N VAL A 94 -54.27 -24.63 6.99
CA VAL A 94 -53.17 -25.28 6.26
C VAL A 94 -52.32 -26.05 7.26
N ARG A 95 -52.14 -27.35 7.00
CA ARG A 95 -51.67 -28.33 7.98
C ARG A 95 -50.23 -28.05 8.43
N SER A 96 -50.01 -28.05 9.75
CA SER A 96 -48.67 -27.99 10.36
C SER A 96 -47.88 -29.27 10.11
N SER A 97 -47.27 -29.40 8.93
CA SER A 97 -46.22 -30.39 8.70
C SER A 97 -44.96 -30.00 9.47
N ARG A 98 -44.75 -30.66 10.61
CA ARG A 98 -43.46 -30.67 11.32
C ARG A 98 -42.38 -31.27 10.42
N SER A 99 -41.63 -30.45 9.68
CA SER A 99 -40.45 -30.89 8.94
C SER A 99 -39.34 -29.84 9.05
N ALA A 100 -38.27 -30.23 9.73
CA ALA A 100 -36.97 -29.58 9.83
C ALA A 100 -36.95 -28.08 10.20
N THR A 101 -36.22 -27.78 11.27
CA THR A 101 -35.46 -26.53 11.36
C THR A 101 -34.43 -26.53 10.22
N THR A 102 -34.85 -26.10 9.01
CA THR A 102 -33.94 -25.81 7.91
C THR A 102 -33.05 -24.66 8.36
N ALA A 103 -31.83 -25.01 8.80
CA ALA A 103 -30.79 -24.04 9.07
C ALA A 103 -30.65 -23.16 7.84
N SER A 104 -30.98 -21.87 7.99
CA SER A 104 -31.01 -20.90 6.89
C SER A 104 -29.70 -20.99 6.12
N GLY A 105 -29.81 -21.27 4.82
CA GLY A 105 -28.71 -21.63 3.93
C GLY A 105 -27.75 -20.48 3.65
N ARG A 106 -27.05 -19.99 4.69
CA ARG A 106 -25.97 -19.00 4.58
C ARG A 106 -24.78 -19.51 3.75
N ASN A 107 -24.77 -20.82 3.46
CA ASN A 107 -23.77 -21.56 2.72
C ASN A 107 -24.17 -21.85 1.26
N SER A 108 -25.37 -21.45 0.81
CA SER A 108 -25.78 -21.59 -0.59
C SER A 108 -25.42 -20.35 -1.40
N LEU A 109 -24.44 -20.47 -2.28
CA LEU A 109 -24.17 -19.51 -3.34
C LEU A 109 -25.13 -19.74 -4.52
N GLY A 110 -25.45 -18.68 -5.26
CA GLY A 110 -26.31 -18.76 -6.45
C GLY A 110 -27.71 -19.31 -6.15
N ALA A 111 -28.38 -18.82 -5.09
CA ALA A 111 -29.75 -19.18 -4.72
C ALA A 111 -30.01 -20.69 -4.47
N GLY A 112 -28.98 -21.47 -4.12
CA GLY A 112 -29.09 -22.92 -3.89
C GLY A 112 -28.31 -23.79 -4.87
N LEU A 113 -27.79 -23.21 -5.96
CA LEU A 113 -27.07 -23.96 -7.02
C LEU A 113 -25.71 -24.51 -6.56
N VAL A 114 -25.04 -23.86 -5.59
CA VAL A 114 -23.76 -24.34 -5.04
C VAL A 114 -23.78 -24.22 -3.52
N THR A 115 -23.62 -25.35 -2.82
CA THR A 115 -23.41 -25.35 -1.36
C THR A 115 -21.92 -25.39 -1.06
N VAL A 116 -21.42 -24.35 -0.39
CA VAL A 116 -20.03 -24.26 0.07
C VAL A 116 -19.95 -24.72 1.53
N PRO A 117 -19.10 -25.71 1.88
CA PRO A 117 -18.89 -26.12 3.27
C PRO A 117 -18.54 -24.93 4.17
N ASP A 118 -19.05 -24.93 5.40
CA ASP A 118 -18.69 -23.88 6.35
C ASP A 118 -17.21 -24.01 6.74
N VAL A 119 -16.50 -22.87 6.76
CA VAL A 119 -15.08 -22.84 7.09
C VAL A 119 -14.94 -22.58 8.59
N PRO A 120 -14.31 -23.48 9.37
CA PRO A 120 -14.10 -23.26 10.79
C PRO A 120 -13.40 -21.93 11.05
N ARG A 121 -13.85 -21.21 12.08
CA ARG A 121 -13.19 -19.98 12.53
C ARG A 121 -11.96 -20.36 13.36
N PHE A 122 -10.78 -20.05 12.85
CA PHE A 122 -9.51 -20.23 13.55
C PHE A 122 -9.23 -19.03 14.46
N GLU A 123 -8.44 -19.24 15.53
CA GLU A 123 -8.01 -18.15 16.41
C GLU A 123 -6.96 -17.30 15.69
N PRO A 124 -7.08 -15.95 15.64
CA PRO A 124 -6.25 -15.13 14.77
C PRO A 124 -4.74 -15.25 15.00
N HIS A 125 -4.31 -15.47 16.25
CA HIS A 125 -2.90 -15.61 16.60
C HIS A 125 -2.25 -16.86 15.97
N THR A 126 -3.00 -17.92 15.69
CA THR A 126 -2.45 -19.15 15.06
C THR A 126 -2.16 -18.95 13.57
N ALA A 127 -2.56 -17.82 12.97
CA ALA A 127 -2.24 -17.45 11.60
C ALA A 127 -0.92 -16.67 11.46
N VAL A 128 -0.26 -16.32 12.57
CA VAL A 128 1.03 -15.61 12.56
C VAL A 128 2.15 -16.54 12.11
N LEU A 129 2.97 -16.07 11.18
CA LEU A 129 4.14 -16.76 10.67
C LEU A 129 5.27 -16.76 11.72
N GLU A 130 5.66 -17.96 12.15
CA GLU A 130 6.79 -18.17 13.08
C GLU A 130 8.12 -17.66 12.52
N ASN A 131 8.41 -17.94 11.24
CA ASN A 131 9.55 -17.38 10.50
C ASN A 131 9.06 -16.51 9.32
N PRO A 132 8.99 -15.18 9.48
CA PRO A 132 8.50 -14.27 8.45
C PRO A 132 9.55 -14.00 7.37
N GLU A 133 9.72 -14.96 6.45
CA GLU A 133 10.57 -14.83 5.26
C GLU A 133 9.76 -14.88 3.95
N VAL A 134 10.16 -14.10 2.94
CA VAL A 134 9.72 -14.30 1.55
C VAL A 134 10.71 -15.26 0.86
N PRO A 135 10.31 -16.51 0.52
CA PRO A 135 11.22 -17.45 -0.13
C PRO A 135 11.68 -16.92 -1.49
N GLU A 136 12.94 -17.16 -1.87
CA GLU A 136 13.52 -16.61 -3.12
C GLU A 136 12.63 -16.77 -4.35
N ARG A 137 12.02 -17.94 -4.55
CA ARG A 137 11.12 -18.21 -5.68
C ARG A 137 9.93 -17.25 -5.80
N LYS A 138 9.50 -16.64 -4.68
CA LYS A 138 8.40 -15.67 -4.56
C LYS A 138 8.85 -14.20 -4.56
N ARG A 139 10.16 -13.91 -4.62
CA ARG A 139 10.69 -12.54 -4.66
C ARG A 139 10.55 -11.97 -6.07
N PHE A 140 9.83 -10.87 -6.23
CA PHE A 140 9.65 -10.20 -7.53
C PHE A 140 9.69 -8.68 -7.34
N CYS A 141 10.03 -7.94 -8.39
CA CYS A 141 9.93 -6.49 -8.40
C CYS A 141 8.46 -6.06 -8.24
N SER A 142 8.18 -5.18 -7.27
CA SER A 142 6.85 -4.61 -6.98
C SER A 142 6.32 -3.70 -8.10
N ARG A 143 7.23 -3.09 -8.86
CA ARG A 143 6.89 -2.21 -10.00
C ARG A 143 6.15 -3.00 -11.09
N GLY A 144 4.89 -2.64 -11.35
CA GLY A 144 3.92 -3.45 -12.09
C GLY A 144 4.18 -3.61 -13.60
N ASP A 145 4.95 -2.71 -14.19
CA ASP A 145 5.44 -2.80 -15.58
C ASP A 145 6.70 -3.68 -15.73
N CYS A 146 7.33 -4.09 -14.62
CA CYS A 146 8.59 -4.81 -14.60
C CYS A 146 8.45 -6.28 -14.18
N GLY A 147 7.92 -6.54 -12.98
CA GLY A 147 7.72 -7.91 -12.47
C GLY A 147 8.97 -8.81 -12.38
N ALA A 148 10.18 -8.28 -12.55
CA ALA A 148 11.41 -9.06 -12.67
C ALA A 148 11.78 -9.89 -11.42
N ARG A 149 12.56 -10.95 -11.62
CA ARG A 149 13.03 -11.85 -10.54
C ARG A 149 14.19 -11.21 -9.77
N VAL A 150 13.90 -10.59 -8.63
CA VAL A 150 14.90 -9.90 -7.78
C VAL A 150 15.32 -10.73 -6.56
N GLY A 151 16.48 -10.45 -5.97
CA GLY A 151 16.92 -11.11 -4.73
C GLY A 151 17.08 -12.63 -4.85
N ARG A 152 17.58 -13.12 -6.00
CA ARG A 152 17.94 -14.53 -6.25
C ARG A 152 19.40 -14.82 -5.90
N ALA A 153 19.69 -16.05 -5.48
CA ALA A 153 21.03 -16.56 -5.28
C ALA A 153 21.87 -16.51 -6.57
N ARG A 154 23.15 -16.18 -6.42
CA ARG A 154 24.15 -16.12 -7.52
C ARG A 154 25.51 -16.55 -6.99
N GLY A 155 26.23 -17.39 -7.73
CA GLY A 155 27.61 -17.79 -7.40
C GLY A 155 27.76 -18.41 -6.00
N GLY A 156 26.84 -19.28 -5.59
CA GLY A 156 26.83 -19.92 -4.27
C GLY A 156 26.42 -19.01 -3.09
N ARG A 157 26.16 -17.71 -3.33
CA ARG A 157 25.67 -16.77 -2.31
C ARG A 157 24.15 -16.70 -2.35
N ALA A 158 23.51 -16.72 -1.19
CA ALA A 158 22.06 -16.56 -1.06
C ALA A 158 21.58 -15.21 -1.64
N GLY A 159 20.34 -15.20 -2.13
CA GLY A 159 19.73 -14.01 -2.70
C GLY A 159 19.47 -12.95 -1.63
N ARG A 160 19.84 -11.70 -1.93
CA ARG A 160 19.59 -10.55 -1.06
C ARG A 160 18.10 -10.38 -0.77
N THR A 161 17.76 -10.05 0.47
CA THR A 161 16.40 -9.70 0.91
C THR A 161 16.06 -8.22 0.65
N GLU A 162 17.07 -7.35 0.51
CA GLU A 162 16.90 -5.92 0.20
C GLU A 162 17.92 -5.44 -0.84
N GLY A 163 17.51 -4.51 -1.71
CA GLY A 163 18.35 -3.94 -2.76
C GLY A 163 17.55 -3.21 -3.84
N PHE A 164 18.09 -3.13 -5.05
CA PHE A 164 17.45 -2.53 -6.22
C PHE A 164 17.28 -3.55 -7.34
N CYS A 165 16.19 -3.44 -8.10
CA CYS A 165 15.93 -4.29 -9.27
C CYS A 165 16.99 -4.04 -10.36
N THR A 166 17.61 -5.11 -10.89
CA THR A 166 18.64 -4.99 -11.94
C THR A 166 18.08 -4.54 -13.29
N GLU A 167 16.78 -4.73 -13.54
CA GLU A 167 16.14 -4.39 -14.81
C GLU A 167 15.62 -2.94 -14.86
N CYS A 168 15.15 -2.39 -13.73
CA CYS A 168 14.43 -1.12 -13.69
C CYS A 168 14.82 -0.17 -12.55
N GLY A 169 15.84 -0.52 -11.76
CA GLY A 169 16.33 0.29 -10.63
C GLY A 169 15.40 0.42 -9.43
N HIS A 170 14.14 -0.06 -9.48
CA HIS A 170 13.19 0.10 -8.38
C HIS A 170 13.68 -0.62 -7.10
N PRO A 171 13.65 0.03 -5.92
CA PRO A 171 14.04 -0.59 -4.66
C PRO A 171 13.09 -1.74 -4.30
N TYR A 172 13.62 -2.77 -3.65
CA TYR A 172 12.83 -3.85 -3.05
C TYR A 172 13.31 -4.14 -1.63
N SER A 173 12.36 -4.53 -0.77
CA SER A 173 12.61 -4.99 0.59
C SER A 173 11.65 -6.11 0.94
N PHE A 174 12.18 -7.31 1.17
CA PHE A 174 11.44 -8.46 1.67
C PHE A 174 11.53 -8.63 3.19
N VAL A 175 12.13 -7.68 3.91
CA VAL A 175 12.28 -7.71 5.37
C VAL A 175 11.06 -7.09 6.05
N PRO A 176 10.46 -7.74 7.07
CA PRO A 176 9.41 -7.13 7.90
C PRO A 176 9.84 -5.79 8.49
N LYS A 177 8.96 -4.79 8.41
CA LYS A 177 9.21 -3.43 8.94
C LYS A 177 8.60 -3.21 10.33
N LEU A 178 7.61 -4.02 10.70
CA LEU A 178 7.06 -4.10 12.05
C LEU A 178 7.40 -5.46 12.67
N ARG A 179 7.63 -5.46 13.98
CA ARG A 179 7.96 -6.61 14.82
C ARG A 179 6.84 -6.86 15.84
N THR A 180 6.78 -8.07 16.37
CA THR A 180 5.90 -8.39 17.50
C THR A 180 6.20 -7.48 18.69
N GLY A 181 5.15 -6.86 19.25
CA GLY A 181 5.23 -5.89 20.34
C GLY A 181 5.32 -4.41 19.90
N ASP A 182 5.52 -4.12 18.61
CA ASP A 182 5.52 -2.73 18.12
C ASP A 182 4.11 -2.12 18.26
N ILE A 183 4.02 -0.89 18.78
CA ILE A 183 2.75 -0.15 18.90
C ILE A 183 2.67 0.93 17.82
N VAL A 184 1.85 0.70 16.80
CA VAL A 184 1.64 1.63 15.68
C VAL A 184 0.58 2.67 16.07
N HIS A 185 0.89 3.95 15.84
CA HIS A 185 0.06 5.12 16.20
C HIS A 185 -0.45 5.16 17.66
N GLY A 186 0.22 4.46 18.59
CA GLY A 186 -0.22 4.38 19.99
C GLY A 186 -1.49 3.54 20.21
N GLN A 187 -1.99 2.87 19.17
CA GLN A 187 -3.29 2.17 19.17
C GLN A 187 -3.17 0.68 18.83
N TYR A 188 -2.32 0.33 17.85
CA TYR A 188 -2.29 -1.01 17.27
C TYR A 188 -1.03 -1.76 17.70
N GLU A 189 -1.19 -2.74 18.59
CA GLU A 189 -0.09 -3.60 19.05
C GLU A 189 0.11 -4.78 18.10
N VAL A 190 1.27 -4.84 17.45
CA VAL A 190 1.58 -5.84 16.42
C VAL A 190 1.85 -7.19 17.06
N THR A 191 1.13 -8.22 16.61
CA THR A 191 1.33 -9.62 17.03
C THR A 191 2.35 -10.32 16.16
N GLY A 192 2.42 -10.00 14.86
CA GLY A 192 3.42 -10.55 13.94
C GLY A 192 2.96 -10.52 12.48
N CYS A 193 3.73 -11.14 11.59
CA CYS A 193 3.42 -11.19 10.15
C CYS A 193 2.42 -12.31 9.82
N LEU A 194 1.46 -12.04 8.95
CA LEU A 194 0.53 -13.03 8.40
C LEU A 194 0.93 -13.48 6.99
N ALA A 195 1.36 -12.53 6.15
CA ALA A 195 1.64 -12.79 4.74
C ALA A 195 2.52 -11.69 4.12
N HIS A 196 3.05 -11.95 2.93
CA HIS A 196 3.67 -10.96 2.06
C HIS A 196 2.95 -10.97 0.70
N GLY A 197 2.60 -9.79 0.19
CA GLY A 197 1.94 -9.60 -1.11
C GLY A 197 2.64 -8.54 -1.96
N GLY A 198 1.96 -8.06 -3.01
CA GLY A 198 2.51 -7.03 -3.90
C GLY A 198 2.85 -5.72 -3.18
N LEU A 199 2.08 -5.35 -2.15
CA LEU A 199 2.31 -4.16 -1.32
C LEU A 199 3.20 -4.44 -0.08
N GLY A 200 4.02 -5.48 -0.12
CA GLY A 200 4.86 -5.88 1.02
C GLY A 200 4.12 -6.70 2.09
N TRP A 201 4.56 -6.54 3.34
CA TRP A 201 4.12 -7.33 4.48
C TRP A 201 2.73 -6.95 5.02
N VAL A 202 2.02 -7.96 5.49
CA VAL A 202 0.72 -7.91 6.14
C VAL A 202 0.89 -8.43 7.57
N TYR A 203 0.43 -7.67 8.56
CA TYR A 203 0.64 -7.93 9.98
C TYR A 203 -0.70 -8.11 10.70
N LEU A 204 -0.73 -9.01 11.68
CA LEU A 204 -1.79 -9.08 12.68
C LEU A 204 -1.49 -8.06 13.79
N ALA A 205 -2.51 -7.36 14.26
CA ALA A 205 -2.40 -6.49 15.43
C ALA A 205 -3.68 -6.50 16.28
N VAL A 206 -3.57 -6.03 17.51
CA VAL A 206 -4.66 -5.79 18.45
C VAL A 206 -4.90 -4.29 18.53
N ASP A 207 -6.14 -3.84 18.28
CA ASP A 207 -6.56 -2.45 18.43
C ASP A 207 -6.97 -2.19 19.89
N ARG A 208 -6.05 -1.58 20.64
CA ARG A 208 -6.20 -1.26 22.07
C ARG A 208 -7.28 -0.21 22.35
N ALA A 209 -7.68 0.60 21.37
CA ALA A 209 -8.71 1.63 21.56
C ALA A 209 -10.14 1.11 21.33
N VAL A 210 -10.31 -0.07 20.70
CA VAL A 210 -11.61 -0.62 20.34
C VAL A 210 -11.75 -2.07 20.83
N SER A 211 -11.77 -2.22 22.16
CA SER A 211 -12.04 -3.49 22.86
C SER A 211 -11.12 -4.65 22.48
N ASP A 212 -9.82 -4.38 22.31
CA ASP A 212 -8.79 -5.37 21.94
C ASP A 212 -9.16 -6.21 20.71
N ARG A 213 -9.87 -5.61 19.74
CA ARG A 213 -10.26 -6.31 18.51
C ARG A 213 -9.02 -6.64 17.65
N TRP A 214 -9.06 -7.81 17.03
CA TRP A 214 -8.09 -8.18 16.01
C TRP A 214 -8.27 -7.31 14.76
N VAL A 215 -7.16 -6.77 14.27
CA VAL A 215 -7.07 -5.99 13.03
C VAL A 215 -5.88 -6.46 12.19
N VAL A 216 -5.87 -6.09 10.92
CA VAL A 216 -4.78 -6.38 10.00
C VAL A 216 -4.17 -5.07 9.54
N LEU A 217 -2.87 -4.89 9.78
CA LEU A 217 -2.10 -3.76 9.28
C LEU A 217 -1.40 -4.16 7.99
N LYS A 218 -1.36 -3.24 7.02
CA LYS A 218 -0.68 -3.44 5.74
C LYS A 218 -0.12 -2.11 5.28
N GLY A 219 1.15 -2.10 4.88
CA GLY A 219 1.77 -0.89 4.32
C GLY A 219 1.08 -0.49 3.01
N LEU A 220 0.85 0.81 2.85
CA LEU A 220 0.66 1.41 1.53
C LEU A 220 2.07 1.58 0.92
N LEU A 221 2.25 1.29 -0.37
CA LEU A 221 3.59 1.27 -0.98
C LEU A 221 4.20 2.65 -1.19
N ASP A 222 3.38 3.69 -1.17
CA ASP A 222 3.77 5.03 -1.64
C ASP A 222 4.49 5.83 -0.54
N THR A 223 5.27 5.17 0.31
CA THR A 223 6.18 5.80 1.29
C THR A 223 7.41 6.46 0.65
N GLY A 224 7.42 6.60 -0.69
CA GLY A 224 8.44 7.28 -1.47
C GLY A 224 7.97 8.62 -2.07
N ASP A 225 6.66 8.89 -2.09
CA ASP A 225 6.08 10.15 -2.52
C ASP A 225 5.58 10.92 -1.29
N GLU A 226 6.20 12.06 -0.99
CA GLU A 226 5.79 12.89 0.16
C GLU A 226 4.34 13.41 0.02
N ASP A 227 3.85 13.56 -1.22
CA ASP A 227 2.45 13.90 -1.51
C ASP A 227 1.44 12.83 -1.08
N ALA A 228 1.82 11.54 -1.05
CA ALA A 228 0.94 10.45 -0.64
C ALA A 228 0.72 10.39 0.89
N LEU A 229 1.57 11.07 1.66
CA LEU A 229 1.47 11.18 3.11
C LEU A 229 0.73 12.46 3.58
N ALA A 230 0.35 13.35 2.65
CA ALA A 230 -0.21 14.67 2.92
C ALA A 230 -1.74 14.78 2.71
N ALA A 231 -2.43 13.66 2.47
CA ALA A 231 -3.86 13.58 2.14
C ALA A 231 -4.73 13.07 3.30
#